data_AF-A0A7H4GKT5-F1
#
_entry.id   AF-A0A7H4GKT5-F1
#
_cell.length_a   1.000
_cell.length_b   1.000
_cell.length_c   1.000
_cell.angle_alpha   90.00
_cell.angle_beta   90.00
_cell.angle_gamma   90.00
#
_symmetry.space_group_name_H-M   'P 1'
#
loop_
_entity.id
_entity.type
_entity.pdbx_description
1 polymer ?
#
loop_
_entity_poly.entity_id
_entity_poly.type
_entity_poly.pdbx_seq_one_letter_code
_entity_poly.pdbx_strand_id
1 'polypeptide(L)'
;MMNVSFTLNYRLLVSLAAAFMLLQGCAVNPVSGKQQFVLVSESQEIAMGAQGAASVSQSIGVVDDPALQTYVQELGSRMALASERPHLPWSFSVLDDPTPNAFAFPGGYIFITRGLMGLMGNEAELVSVLGHEIGHVTARHSVAMMTRAQVAQIGLGVGSILSPELAQFSEAATGGLSLLFLSYGRDAERQADDLGFQYALDHGYDVREMVNVFASLQHAGQLAGHSPLPNWLASHPGPAERIQRIETRLGNLDQSLAGTRVGRDDYLARVDGMVFGVNPRQGYFEDNRFMHPDLAFRITFPAGWKTQNLAQVVLAGSPDQDAVVQLALAGGTPSEAAKQFFAQEGLTSSNVGQRSINGLSAMLGRFQTQTASGQLGGLAAFIAHGGHTYRVLAYTPADRLSHYGSAFEQSILSFARLTDRKALARQPERIAIVRTSRAMTLASFNAQYPSVIDLERLALINQVSGPDVPIPAGTPVKRVVR
;
A
#
# COMPACT_ATOMS: atom_id res chain seq x y z
N MET A 1 -36.97 -53.88 32.29
CA MET A 1 -36.30 -52.93 31.38
C MET A 1 -35.95 -51.69 32.19
N MET A 2 -34.69 -51.53 32.59
CA MET A 2 -34.21 -50.30 33.24
C MET A 2 -33.78 -49.33 32.14
N ASN A 3 -34.53 -48.24 31.98
CA ASN A 3 -34.11 -47.09 31.18
C ASN A 3 -33.16 -46.24 32.02
N VAL A 4 -31.87 -46.26 31.67
CA VAL A 4 -30.90 -45.30 32.18
C VAL A 4 -30.97 -44.06 31.30
N SER A 5 -31.59 -42.99 31.81
CA SER A 5 -31.58 -41.68 31.16
C SER A 5 -30.25 -40.98 31.45
N PHE A 6 -29.39 -40.88 30.44
CA PHE A 6 -28.20 -40.01 30.52
C PHE A 6 -28.63 -38.54 30.38
N THR A 7 -28.78 -37.84 31.51
CA THR A 7 -28.82 -36.37 31.51
C THR A 7 -27.40 -35.86 31.32
N LEU A 8 -27.02 -35.61 30.07
CA LEU A 8 -25.73 -35.01 29.75
C LEU A 8 -25.74 -33.54 30.22
N ASN A 9 -24.96 -33.23 31.25
CA ASN A 9 -24.94 -31.90 31.87
C ASN A 9 -24.50 -30.84 30.84
N TYR A 10 -25.41 -29.96 30.42
CA TYR A 10 -25.15 -28.90 29.43
C TYR A 10 -23.93 -28.04 29.81
N ARG A 11 -23.72 -27.79 31.11
CA ARG A 11 -22.52 -27.11 31.62
C ARG A 11 -21.23 -27.89 31.40
N LEU A 12 -21.26 -29.22 31.52
CA LEU A 12 -20.11 -30.08 31.26
C LEU A 12 -19.77 -30.10 29.76
N LEU A 13 -20.80 -30.11 28.89
CA LEU A 13 -20.63 -30.00 27.43
C LEU A 13 -20.05 -28.66 27.02
N VAL A 14 -20.50 -27.54 27.59
CA VAL A 14 -19.95 -26.21 27.33
C VAL A 14 -18.51 -26.10 27.82
N SER A 15 -18.20 -26.63 29.01
CA SER A 15 -16.83 -26.65 29.53
C SER A 15 -15.90 -27.58 28.73
N LEU A 16 -16.39 -28.72 28.27
CA LEU A 16 -15.65 -29.64 27.39
C LEU A 16 -15.45 -29.04 26.00
N ALA A 17 -16.44 -28.34 25.45
CA ALA A 17 -16.32 -27.63 24.18
C ALA A 17 -15.33 -26.45 24.27
N ALA A 18 -15.36 -25.68 25.36
CA ALA A 18 -14.40 -24.61 25.61
C ALA A 18 -12.98 -25.18 25.81
N ALA A 19 -12.83 -26.27 26.56
CA ALA A 19 -11.54 -26.96 26.71
C ALA A 19 -11.04 -27.56 25.38
N PHE A 20 -11.94 -28.08 24.55
CA PHE A 20 -11.62 -28.62 23.23
C PHE A 20 -11.22 -27.51 22.23
N MET A 21 -11.86 -26.34 22.29
CA MET A 21 -11.45 -25.15 21.53
C MET A 21 -10.09 -24.61 21.99
N LEU A 22 -9.82 -24.63 23.30
CA LEU A 22 -8.51 -24.24 23.85
C LEU A 22 -7.38 -25.20 23.44
N LEU A 23 -7.68 -26.50 23.29
CA LEU A 23 -6.71 -27.51 22.84
C LEU A 23 -6.42 -27.43 21.33
N GLN A 24 -7.34 -26.89 20.51
CA GLN A 24 -7.17 -26.70 19.06
C GLN A 24 -6.45 -25.37 18.71
N GLY A 25 -6.34 -24.44 19.65
CA GLY A 25 -5.78 -23.10 19.45
C GLY A 25 -4.28 -22.97 19.71
N CYS A 26 -3.55 -24.05 20.01
CA CYS A 26 -2.11 -23.99 20.26
C CYS A 26 -1.34 -24.42 19.00
N ALA A 27 -0.62 -23.50 18.37
CA ALA A 27 0.29 -23.78 17.26
C ALA A 27 1.74 -23.54 17.67
N VAL A 28 2.68 -24.32 17.13
CA VAL A 28 4.11 -24.06 17.32
C VAL A 28 4.54 -22.94 16.38
N ASN A 29 5.20 -21.92 16.93
CA ASN A 29 5.82 -20.88 16.13
C ASN A 29 7.06 -21.46 15.41
N PRO A 30 7.11 -21.46 14.07
CA PRO A 30 8.15 -22.16 13.32
C PRO A 30 9.58 -21.67 13.61
N VAL A 31 9.73 -20.39 13.96
CA VAL A 31 11.03 -19.77 14.22
C VAL A 31 11.46 -20.00 15.68
N SER A 32 10.61 -19.67 16.64
CA SER A 32 10.98 -19.75 18.06
C SER A 32 10.82 -21.15 18.67
N GLY A 33 10.12 -22.07 18.00
CA GLY A 33 9.79 -23.40 18.52
C GLY A 33 8.81 -23.39 19.71
N LYS A 34 8.34 -22.22 20.14
CA LYS A 34 7.43 -22.07 21.29
C LYS A 34 5.98 -22.29 20.88
N GLN A 35 5.20 -22.90 21.77
CA GLN A 35 3.74 -22.94 21.61
C GLN A 35 3.17 -21.53 21.78
N GLN A 36 2.33 -21.13 20.83
CA GLN A 36 1.62 -19.87 20.84
C GLN A 36 0.13 -20.15 20.63
N PHE A 37 -0.70 -19.41 21.35
CA PHE A 37 -2.13 -19.41 21.08
C PHE A 37 -2.39 -18.68 19.75
N VAL A 38 -2.93 -19.40 18.79
CA VAL A 38 -3.21 -18.95 17.44
C VAL A 38 -4.59 -19.46 17.03
N LEU A 39 -5.48 -18.54 16.65
CA LEU A 39 -6.86 -18.87 16.22
C LEU A 39 -6.97 -19.20 14.72
N VAL A 40 -5.87 -19.00 13.98
CA VAL A 40 -5.82 -19.11 12.51
C VAL A 40 -4.94 -20.30 12.10
N SER A 41 -5.56 -21.30 11.47
CA SER A 41 -4.81 -22.43 10.89
C SER A 41 -3.96 -21.99 9.70
N GLU A 42 -2.94 -22.76 9.33
CA GLU A 42 -2.10 -22.43 8.15
C GLU A 42 -2.92 -22.40 6.86
N SER A 43 -3.89 -23.29 6.69
CA SER A 43 -4.79 -23.26 5.52
C SER A 43 -5.64 -21.99 5.46
N GLN A 44 -6.15 -21.52 6.61
CA GLN A 44 -6.88 -20.25 6.70
C GLN A 44 -5.95 -19.07 6.45
N GLU A 45 -4.73 -19.12 6.97
CA GLU A 45 -3.67 -18.13 6.75
C GLU A 45 -3.41 -17.94 5.25
N ILE A 46 -3.20 -19.05 4.52
CA ILE A 46 -2.97 -19.03 3.07
C ILE A 46 -4.18 -18.49 2.31
N ALA A 47 -5.40 -18.91 2.67
CA ALA A 47 -6.62 -18.44 2.02
C ALA A 47 -6.85 -16.93 2.20
N MET A 48 -6.65 -16.42 3.43
CA MET A 48 -6.73 -14.98 3.71
C MET A 48 -5.64 -14.20 2.99
N GLY A 49 -4.42 -14.75 2.94
CA GLY A 49 -3.31 -14.22 2.16
C GLY A 49 -3.65 -14.04 0.70
N ALA A 50 -4.16 -15.09 0.06
CA ALA A 50 -4.54 -15.10 -1.35
C ALA A 50 -5.61 -14.04 -1.66
N GLN A 51 -6.64 -13.95 -0.80
CA GLN A 51 -7.71 -12.96 -0.97
C GLN A 51 -7.20 -11.52 -0.83
N GLY A 52 -6.38 -11.28 0.19
CA GLY A 52 -5.77 -9.97 0.42
C GLY A 52 -4.82 -9.57 -0.71
N ALA A 53 -3.97 -10.50 -1.16
CA ALA A 53 -3.05 -10.31 -2.26
C ALA A 53 -3.76 -9.96 -3.58
N ALA A 54 -4.85 -10.65 -3.90
CA ALA A 54 -5.67 -10.32 -5.06
C ALA A 54 -6.27 -8.92 -4.95
N SER A 55 -6.79 -8.55 -3.78
CA SER A 55 -7.41 -7.25 -3.54
C SER A 55 -6.40 -6.10 -3.62
N VAL A 56 -5.22 -6.27 -3.03
CA VAL A 56 -4.09 -5.31 -3.12
C VAL A 56 -3.67 -5.11 -4.57
N SER A 57 -3.44 -6.21 -5.30
CA SER A 57 -3.00 -6.15 -6.71
C SER A 57 -4.05 -5.48 -7.60
N GLN A 58 -5.34 -5.73 -7.36
CA GLN A 58 -6.43 -5.10 -8.10
C GLN A 58 -6.62 -3.62 -7.71
N SER A 59 -6.28 -3.23 -6.49
CA SER A 59 -6.52 -1.88 -5.96
C SER A 59 -5.36 -0.92 -6.14
N ILE A 60 -4.13 -1.43 -6.24
CA ILE A 60 -2.91 -0.63 -6.42
C ILE A 60 -2.36 -0.80 -7.85
N GLY A 61 -2.48 -2.01 -8.41
CA GLY A 61 -1.80 -2.37 -9.66
C GLY A 61 -0.38 -2.87 -9.42
N VAL A 62 0.09 -3.68 -10.36
CA VAL A 62 1.47 -4.16 -10.42
C VAL A 62 2.23 -3.40 -11.50
N VAL A 63 3.55 -3.25 -11.33
CA VAL A 63 4.40 -2.68 -12.37
C VAL A 63 4.35 -3.58 -13.61
N ASP A 64 4.02 -3.00 -14.76
CA ASP A 64 4.00 -3.66 -16.08
C ASP A 64 5.42 -3.82 -16.63
N ASP A 65 6.21 -4.65 -15.95
CA ASP A 65 7.56 -5.05 -16.35
C ASP A 65 7.77 -6.52 -15.95
N PRO A 66 7.53 -7.47 -16.87
CA PRO A 66 7.69 -8.89 -16.60
C PRO A 66 9.11 -9.25 -16.12
N ALA A 67 10.14 -8.58 -16.62
CA ALA A 67 11.52 -8.87 -16.25
C ALA A 67 11.82 -8.44 -14.80
N LEU A 68 11.26 -7.30 -14.37
CA LEU A 68 11.36 -6.84 -12.99
C LEU A 68 10.57 -7.74 -12.03
N GLN A 69 9.34 -8.16 -12.41
CA GLN A 69 8.54 -9.09 -11.62
C GLN A 69 9.26 -10.43 -11.44
N THR A 70 9.79 -11.01 -12.52
CA THR A 70 10.57 -12.26 -12.46
C THR A 70 11.80 -12.10 -11.56
N TYR A 71 12.54 -11.00 -11.70
CA TYR A 71 13.73 -10.75 -10.89
C TYR A 71 13.44 -10.72 -9.38
N VAL A 72 12.38 -10.02 -8.96
CA VAL A 72 11.97 -9.95 -7.54
C VAL A 72 11.42 -11.30 -7.05
N GLN A 73 10.64 -12.00 -7.87
CA GLN A 73 10.15 -13.34 -7.58
C GLN A 73 11.29 -14.34 -7.37
N GLU A 74 12.29 -14.36 -8.25
CA GLU A 74 13.43 -15.27 -8.15
C GLU A 74 14.31 -14.99 -6.92
N LEU A 75 14.54 -13.71 -6.59
CA LEU A 75 15.27 -13.32 -5.39
C LEU A 75 14.53 -13.77 -4.12
N GLY A 76 13.25 -13.40 -4.01
CA GLY A 76 12.42 -13.72 -2.87
C GLY A 76 12.26 -15.23 -2.67
N SER A 77 11.94 -15.96 -3.74
CA SER A 77 11.74 -17.42 -3.67
C SER A 77 12.99 -18.16 -3.21
N ARG A 78 14.18 -17.76 -3.65
CA ARG A 78 15.43 -18.42 -3.20
C ARG A 78 15.59 -18.35 -1.69
N MET A 79 15.38 -17.17 -1.10
CA MET A 79 15.46 -16.98 0.36
C MET A 79 14.33 -17.71 1.10
N ALA A 80 13.11 -17.61 0.58
CA ALA A 80 11.94 -18.21 1.19
C ALA A 80 12.01 -19.75 1.25
N LEU A 81 12.59 -20.38 0.23
CA LEU A 81 12.83 -21.83 0.20
C LEU A 81 13.89 -22.31 1.21
N ALA A 82 14.74 -21.41 1.69
CA ALA A 82 15.71 -21.69 2.75
C ALA A 82 15.20 -21.31 4.15
N SER A 83 13.99 -20.74 4.24
CA SER A 83 13.40 -20.31 5.51
C SER A 83 12.77 -21.47 6.29
N GLU A 84 12.24 -21.17 7.48
CA GLU A 84 11.54 -22.11 8.35
C GLU A 84 10.18 -22.57 7.79
N ARG A 85 9.68 -21.95 6.70
CA ARG A 85 8.40 -22.30 6.06
C ARG A 85 8.55 -22.43 4.53
N PRO A 86 9.35 -23.38 4.02
CA PRO A 86 9.67 -23.46 2.60
C PRO A 86 8.50 -23.94 1.73
N HIS A 87 7.44 -24.49 2.34
CA HIS A 87 6.30 -25.08 1.63
C HIS A 87 5.11 -24.13 1.42
N LEU A 88 5.20 -22.87 1.88
CA LEU A 88 4.17 -21.88 1.59
C LEU A 88 4.14 -21.52 0.10
N PRO A 89 2.99 -21.09 -0.44
CA PRO A 89 2.86 -20.63 -1.82
C PRO A 89 3.46 -19.22 -1.97
N TRP A 90 4.78 -19.11 -1.81
CA TRP A 90 5.49 -17.83 -1.83
C TRP A 90 5.32 -17.08 -3.16
N SER A 91 4.82 -15.85 -3.06
CA SER A 91 4.63 -14.94 -4.18
C SER A 91 5.22 -13.57 -3.84
N PHE A 92 5.93 -12.98 -4.79
CA PHE A 92 6.53 -11.67 -4.65
C PHE A 92 6.08 -10.78 -5.80
N SER A 93 5.67 -9.55 -5.52
CA SER A 93 5.18 -8.65 -6.56
C SER A 93 5.63 -7.21 -6.35
N VAL A 94 5.98 -6.55 -7.45
CA VAL A 94 6.27 -5.12 -7.45
C VAL A 94 4.99 -4.34 -7.75
N LEU A 95 4.56 -3.51 -6.79
CA LEU A 95 3.38 -2.68 -6.90
C LEU A 95 3.70 -1.33 -7.56
N ASP A 96 2.77 -0.85 -8.38
CA ASP A 96 2.85 0.45 -9.07
C ASP A 96 2.50 1.63 -8.14
N ASP A 97 3.16 1.68 -6.99
CA ASP A 97 2.98 2.76 -6.00
C ASP A 97 4.28 3.55 -5.79
N PRO A 98 4.24 4.90 -5.83
CA PRO A 98 5.43 5.72 -5.66
C PRO A 98 5.87 5.89 -4.20
N THR A 99 5.06 5.47 -3.23
CA THR A 99 5.35 5.58 -1.79
C THR A 99 6.31 4.47 -1.39
N PRO A 100 7.48 4.78 -0.81
CA PRO A 100 8.39 3.74 -0.34
C PRO A 100 7.75 2.84 0.72
N ASN A 101 7.50 1.59 0.36
CA ASN A 101 7.00 0.57 1.26
C ASN A 101 7.30 -0.86 0.75
N ALA A 102 7.24 -1.82 1.66
CA ALA A 102 7.11 -3.25 1.40
C ALA A 102 6.28 -3.85 2.55
N PHE A 103 5.58 -4.95 2.29
CA PHE A 103 4.75 -5.59 3.30
C PHE A 103 4.41 -7.03 2.93
N ALA A 104 4.21 -7.84 3.95
CA ALA A 104 3.77 -9.21 3.81
C ALA A 104 2.30 -9.41 4.22
N PHE A 105 1.58 -10.16 3.39
CA PHE A 105 0.32 -10.77 3.73
C PHE A 105 0.56 -12.19 4.30
N PRO A 106 -0.34 -12.71 5.15
CA PRO A 106 -0.22 -14.06 5.69
C PRO A 106 -0.09 -15.11 4.58
N GLY A 107 0.59 -16.23 4.84
CA GLY A 107 0.63 -17.33 3.89
C GLY A 107 1.60 -17.16 2.70
N GLY A 108 2.50 -16.17 2.74
CA GLY A 108 3.65 -16.08 1.83
C GLY A 108 3.54 -15.08 0.68
N TYR A 109 2.67 -14.08 0.77
CA TYR A 109 2.51 -13.06 -0.27
C TYR A 109 3.23 -11.78 0.14
N ILE A 110 4.28 -11.40 -0.57
CA ILE A 110 5.12 -10.24 -0.26
C ILE A 110 5.03 -9.22 -1.39
N PHE A 111 4.88 -7.96 -1.01
CA PHE A 111 4.81 -6.84 -1.93
C PHE A 111 5.91 -5.84 -1.65
N ILE A 112 6.46 -5.27 -2.72
CA ILE A 112 7.38 -4.14 -2.66
C ILE A 112 6.90 -3.06 -3.62
N THR A 113 6.94 -1.80 -3.22
CA THR A 113 6.53 -0.71 -4.11
C THR A 113 7.68 -0.27 -5.01
N ARG A 114 7.39 0.19 -6.22
CA ARG A 114 8.40 0.86 -7.07
C ARG A 114 9.01 2.09 -6.38
N GLY A 115 8.28 2.73 -5.46
CA GLY A 115 8.80 3.80 -4.62
C GLY A 115 10.01 3.36 -3.79
N LEU A 116 9.93 2.18 -3.16
CA LEU A 116 11.06 1.62 -2.39
C LEU A 116 12.17 1.15 -3.32
N MET A 117 11.84 0.55 -4.45
CA MET A 117 12.85 0.16 -5.45
C MET A 117 13.63 1.38 -5.99
N GLY A 118 12.95 2.52 -6.21
CA GLY A 118 13.60 3.74 -6.66
C GLY A 118 14.57 4.32 -5.63
N LEU A 119 14.33 4.05 -4.34
CA LEU A 119 15.14 4.51 -3.23
C LEU A 119 16.41 3.67 -3.04
N MET A 120 16.31 2.35 -3.13
CA MET A 120 17.43 1.44 -2.83
C MET A 120 18.60 1.56 -3.82
N GLY A 121 19.83 1.49 -3.35
CA GLY A 121 21.04 1.66 -4.15
C GLY A 121 21.53 0.38 -4.84
N ASN A 122 21.15 -0.80 -4.34
CA ASN A 122 21.72 -2.07 -4.78
C ASN A 122 20.85 -3.31 -4.44
N GLU A 123 21.27 -4.49 -4.91
CA GLU A 123 20.52 -5.73 -4.73
C GLU A 123 20.57 -6.27 -3.29
N ALA A 124 21.65 -6.05 -2.55
CA ALA A 124 21.73 -6.47 -1.15
C ALA A 124 20.73 -5.72 -0.26
N GLU A 125 20.43 -4.46 -0.56
CA GLU A 125 19.34 -3.72 0.08
C GLU A 125 17.97 -4.36 -0.21
N LEU A 126 17.68 -4.68 -1.48
CA LEU A 126 16.45 -5.36 -1.86
C LEU A 126 16.31 -6.71 -1.14
N VAL A 127 17.38 -7.49 -1.11
CA VAL A 127 17.45 -8.77 -0.38
C VAL A 127 17.19 -8.57 1.11
N SER A 128 17.74 -7.51 1.72
CA SER A 128 17.50 -7.20 3.13
C SER A 128 16.03 -6.90 3.42
N VAL A 129 15.38 -6.11 2.54
CA VAL A 129 13.94 -5.81 2.64
C VAL A 129 13.09 -7.07 2.47
N LEU A 130 13.34 -7.86 1.42
CA LEU A 130 12.60 -9.09 1.17
C LEU A 130 12.81 -10.12 2.29
N GLY A 131 14.03 -10.24 2.81
CA GLY A 131 14.37 -11.12 3.93
C GLY A 131 13.62 -10.73 5.21
N HIS A 132 13.51 -9.43 5.51
CA HIS A 132 12.71 -8.92 6.62
C HIS A 132 11.23 -9.31 6.48
N GLU A 133 10.64 -9.12 5.30
CA GLU A 133 9.24 -9.50 5.03
C GLU A 133 9.01 -11.02 5.09
N ILE A 134 9.96 -11.82 4.61
CA ILE A 134 9.94 -13.29 4.79
C ILE A 134 9.96 -13.61 6.29
N GLY A 135 10.79 -12.93 7.07
CA GLY A 135 10.88 -13.08 8.52
C GLY A 135 9.54 -12.85 9.25
N HIS A 136 8.75 -11.87 8.80
CA HIS A 136 7.40 -11.65 9.33
C HIS A 136 6.45 -12.83 9.08
N VAL A 137 6.50 -13.42 7.90
CA VAL A 137 5.64 -14.55 7.52
C VAL A 137 6.11 -15.84 8.20
N THR A 138 7.41 -16.09 8.28
CA THR A 138 7.98 -17.30 8.90
C THR A 138 7.70 -17.32 10.40
N ALA A 139 7.86 -16.17 11.06
CA ALA A 139 7.53 -15.97 12.47
C ALA A 139 6.02 -15.81 12.74
N ARG A 140 5.17 -15.82 11.70
CA ARG A 140 3.70 -15.70 11.77
C ARG A 140 3.22 -14.43 12.51
N HIS A 141 3.93 -13.31 12.36
CA HIS A 141 3.61 -12.08 13.09
C HIS A 141 2.23 -11.52 12.76
N SER A 142 1.86 -11.53 11.47
CA SER A 142 0.51 -11.13 11.02
C SER A 142 -0.59 -11.94 11.69
N VAL A 143 -0.40 -13.26 11.80
CA VAL A 143 -1.35 -14.17 12.44
C VAL A 143 -1.44 -13.94 13.95
N ALA A 144 -0.30 -13.73 14.61
CA ALA A 144 -0.27 -13.43 16.04
C ALA A 144 -1.01 -12.13 16.36
N MET A 145 -0.84 -11.11 15.52
CA MET A 145 -1.55 -9.84 15.63
C MET A 145 -3.06 -9.99 15.37
N MET A 146 -3.46 -10.71 14.32
CA MET A 146 -4.88 -11.01 14.06
C MET A 146 -5.52 -11.74 15.24
N THR A 147 -4.82 -12.72 15.81
CA THR A 147 -5.29 -13.47 16.97
C THR A 147 -5.48 -12.54 18.18
N ARG A 148 -4.53 -11.63 18.46
CA ARG A 148 -4.67 -10.63 19.52
C ARG A 148 -5.87 -9.70 19.29
N ALA A 149 -6.06 -9.25 18.05
CA ALA A 149 -7.21 -8.42 17.68
C ALA A 149 -8.53 -9.16 17.92
N GLN A 150 -8.66 -10.41 17.46
CA GLN A 150 -9.85 -11.23 17.67
C GLN A 150 -10.12 -11.50 19.15
N VAL A 151 -9.09 -11.83 19.94
CA VAL A 151 -9.23 -12.04 21.39
C VAL A 151 -9.67 -10.74 22.10
N ALA A 152 -9.11 -9.59 21.72
CA ALA A 152 -9.53 -8.30 22.28
C ALA A 152 -10.99 -7.97 21.96
N GLN A 153 -11.47 -8.27 20.74
CA GLN A 153 -12.88 -8.11 20.37
C GLN A 153 -13.80 -9.02 21.20
N ILE A 154 -13.40 -10.27 21.45
CA ILE A 154 -14.17 -11.23 22.26
C ILE A 154 -14.20 -10.81 23.74
N GLY A 155 -13.10 -10.29 24.27
CA GLY A 155 -12.97 -9.89 25.68
C GLY A 155 -13.74 -8.63 26.08
N LEU A 156 -14.09 -7.76 25.12
CA LEU A 156 -14.76 -6.48 25.38
C LEU A 156 -16.28 -6.49 25.10
N GLY A 157 -16.83 -7.58 24.58
CA GLY A 157 -18.29 -7.74 24.39
C GLY A 157 -18.97 -6.80 23.37
N VAL A 158 -18.30 -5.75 22.88
CA VAL A 158 -18.79 -4.85 21.82
C VAL A 158 -17.58 -4.31 21.07
N GLY A 159 -17.62 -4.44 19.74
CA GLY A 159 -16.51 -4.12 18.85
C GLY A 159 -16.35 -2.65 18.50
N SER A 160 -15.09 -2.28 18.29
CA SER A 160 -14.56 -1.19 17.44
C SER A 160 -13.26 -0.65 18.06
N ILE A 161 -12.12 -1.23 17.65
CA ILE A 161 -10.86 -0.49 17.64
C ILE A 161 -10.47 -0.41 16.17
N LEU A 162 -11.13 0.50 15.46
CA LEU A 162 -10.67 0.98 14.17
C LEU A 162 -10.55 2.48 14.34
N SER A 163 -9.39 3.04 13.96
CA SER A 163 -9.20 4.48 14.04
C SER A 163 -10.23 5.20 13.15
N PRO A 164 -10.57 6.47 13.44
CA PRO A 164 -11.45 7.28 12.59
C PRO A 164 -10.98 7.32 11.13
N GLU A 165 -9.67 7.25 10.88
CA GLU A 165 -9.13 7.13 9.52
C GLU A 165 -9.55 5.83 8.83
N LEU A 166 -9.55 4.68 9.52
CA LEU A 166 -9.99 3.40 8.95
C LEU A 166 -11.51 3.34 8.67
N ALA A 167 -12.33 4.04 9.46
CA ALA A 167 -13.78 4.11 9.24
C ALA A 167 -14.14 4.82 7.91
N GLN A 168 -13.32 5.79 7.52
CA GLN A 168 -13.48 6.56 6.27
C GLN A 168 -13.20 5.71 5.02
N PHE A 169 -12.53 4.56 5.16
CA PHE A 169 -12.24 3.59 4.11
C PHE A 169 -13.12 2.32 4.19
N SER A 170 -14.19 2.32 4.98
CA SER A 170 -14.96 1.10 5.30
C SER A 170 -15.64 0.40 4.12
N GLU A 171 -15.95 1.09 3.01
CA GLU A 171 -16.39 0.41 1.76
C GLU A 171 -15.22 -0.28 1.03
N ALA A 172 -13.99 0.26 1.10
CA ALA A 172 -12.77 -0.36 0.58
C ALA A 172 -12.19 -1.45 1.51
N ALA A 173 -12.64 -1.51 2.77
CA ALA A 173 -12.17 -2.47 3.77
C ALA A 173 -12.64 -3.92 3.53
N THR A 174 -13.51 -4.17 2.56
CA THR A 174 -14.12 -5.48 2.27
C THR A 174 -13.19 -6.50 1.59
N GLY A 175 -11.95 -6.13 1.27
CA GLY A 175 -10.97 -6.98 0.55
C GLY A 175 -9.68 -7.34 1.31
N GLY A 176 -9.57 -7.08 2.61
CA GLY A 176 -8.32 -7.33 3.36
C GLY A 176 -7.24 -6.25 3.21
N LEU A 177 -7.56 -5.12 2.56
CA LEU A 177 -6.71 -3.92 2.53
C LEU A 177 -6.44 -3.33 3.91
N SER A 178 -7.30 -3.61 4.90
CA SER A 178 -7.08 -3.22 6.30
C SER A 178 -5.77 -3.77 6.88
N LEU A 179 -5.26 -4.89 6.34
CA LEU A 179 -3.98 -5.48 6.75
C LEU A 179 -2.79 -4.57 6.43
N LEU A 180 -2.89 -3.71 5.43
CA LEU A 180 -1.84 -2.75 5.06
C LEU A 180 -1.57 -1.73 6.17
N PHE A 181 -2.58 -1.40 6.97
CA PHE A 181 -2.52 -0.38 8.01
C PHE A 181 -2.15 -0.94 9.37
N LEU A 182 -1.86 -2.24 9.44
CA LEU A 182 -1.43 -2.86 10.67
C LEU A 182 0.06 -2.60 10.90
N SER A 183 0.40 -2.24 12.14
CA SER A 183 1.78 -2.02 12.56
C SER A 183 2.26 -3.17 13.44
N TYR A 184 3.50 -3.62 13.23
CA TYR A 184 4.08 -4.65 14.09
C TYR A 184 4.68 -4.07 15.38
N GLY A 185 4.70 -4.89 16.43
CA GLY A 185 5.36 -4.54 17.69
C GLY A 185 6.89 -4.62 17.58
N ARG A 186 7.61 -3.89 18.44
CA ARG A 186 9.09 -3.82 18.38
C ARG A 186 9.78 -5.20 18.41
N ASP A 187 9.27 -6.15 19.20
CA ASP A 187 9.87 -7.48 19.26
C ASP A 187 9.71 -8.25 17.94
N ALA A 188 8.60 -8.05 17.23
CA ALA A 188 8.35 -8.64 15.91
C ALA A 188 9.25 -8.01 14.85
N GLU A 189 9.46 -6.69 14.90
CA GLU A 189 10.44 -6.01 14.04
C GLU A 189 11.86 -6.52 14.28
N ARG A 190 12.28 -6.63 15.54
CA ARG A 190 13.62 -7.15 15.87
C ARG A 190 13.84 -8.59 15.41
N GLN A 191 12.82 -9.45 15.56
CA GLN A 191 12.91 -10.84 15.10
C GLN A 191 12.97 -10.92 13.57
N ALA A 192 12.19 -10.09 12.87
CA ALA A 192 12.22 -10.03 11.41
C ALA A 192 13.54 -9.44 10.89
N ASP A 193 14.10 -8.45 11.56
CA ASP A 193 15.47 -7.97 11.29
C ASP A 193 16.48 -9.10 11.42
N ASP A 194 16.39 -9.87 12.50
CA ASP A 194 17.37 -10.90 12.79
C ASP A 194 17.32 -12.05 11.77
N LEU A 195 16.12 -12.41 11.33
CA LEU A 195 15.87 -13.38 10.28
C LEU A 195 16.31 -12.86 8.91
N GLY A 196 15.91 -11.64 8.54
CA GLY A 196 16.28 -11.02 7.26
C GLY A 196 17.79 -10.88 7.10
N PHE A 197 18.47 -10.48 8.17
CA PHE A 197 19.93 -10.46 8.24
C PHE A 197 20.52 -11.85 7.99
N GLN A 198 19.98 -12.88 8.65
CA GLN A 198 20.48 -14.25 8.50
C GLN A 198 20.24 -14.78 7.08
N TYR A 199 19.04 -14.59 6.52
CA TYR A 199 18.73 -15.04 5.17
C TYR A 199 19.64 -14.36 4.12
N ALA A 200 19.89 -13.06 4.26
CA ALA A 200 20.81 -12.34 3.39
C ALA A 200 22.24 -12.89 3.48
N LEU A 201 22.73 -13.12 4.71
CA LEU A 201 24.05 -13.69 4.97
C LEU A 201 24.21 -15.10 4.39
N ASP A 202 23.21 -15.97 4.59
CA ASP A 202 23.19 -17.35 4.09
C ASP A 202 23.23 -17.44 2.56
N HIS A 203 22.72 -16.41 1.88
CA HIS A 203 22.75 -16.28 0.42
C HIS A 203 23.95 -15.49 -0.10
N GLY A 204 24.91 -15.15 0.77
CA GLY A 204 26.17 -14.50 0.41
C GLY A 204 26.04 -13.01 0.08
N TYR A 205 24.98 -12.33 0.53
CA TYR A 205 24.82 -10.89 0.34
C TYR A 205 25.51 -10.10 1.45
N ASP A 206 25.86 -8.86 1.11
CA ASP A 206 26.47 -7.94 2.05
C ASP A 206 25.43 -7.34 3.01
N VAL A 207 25.35 -7.91 4.20
CA VAL A 207 24.43 -7.48 5.27
C VAL A 207 24.71 -6.08 5.82
N ARG A 208 25.83 -5.44 5.46
CA ARG A 208 26.08 -4.02 5.80
C ARG A 208 25.08 -3.08 5.14
N GLU A 209 24.58 -3.47 3.96
CA GLU A 209 23.65 -2.68 3.16
C GLU A 209 22.26 -2.53 3.81
N MET A 210 21.93 -3.40 4.79
CA MET A 210 20.69 -3.27 5.57
C MET A 210 20.59 -1.94 6.33
N VAL A 211 21.72 -1.36 6.75
CA VAL A 211 21.75 -0.03 7.39
C VAL A 211 21.34 1.07 6.41
N ASN A 212 21.77 0.97 5.15
CA ASN A 212 21.45 1.94 4.11
C ASN A 212 19.95 1.99 3.81
N VAL A 213 19.25 0.85 3.90
CA VAL A 213 17.78 0.78 3.78
C VAL A 213 17.11 1.65 4.84
N PHE A 214 17.44 1.45 6.12
CA PHE A 214 16.82 2.21 7.21
C PHE A 214 17.15 3.69 7.16
N ALA A 215 18.40 4.04 6.87
CA ALA A 215 18.81 5.43 6.73
C ALA A 215 18.04 6.12 5.59
N SER A 216 17.91 5.45 4.44
CA SER A 216 17.18 5.96 3.29
C SER A 216 15.69 6.13 3.59
N LEU A 217 15.07 5.17 4.29
CA LEU A 217 13.66 5.23 4.68
C LEU A 217 13.38 6.33 5.71
N GLN A 218 14.29 6.52 6.67
CA GLN A 218 14.21 7.61 7.64
C GLN A 218 14.25 8.97 6.95
N HIS A 219 15.16 9.17 6.00
CA HIS A 219 15.29 10.40 5.23
C HIS A 219 14.10 10.60 4.27
N ALA A 220 13.65 9.54 3.59
CA ALA A 220 12.46 9.58 2.74
C ALA A 220 11.19 9.95 3.53
N GLY A 221 11.04 9.45 4.77
CA GLY A 221 9.91 9.80 5.64
C GLY A 221 9.85 11.28 6.01
N GLN A 222 11.00 11.96 6.11
CA GLN A 222 11.07 13.41 6.35
C GLN A 222 10.67 14.23 5.11
N LEU A 223 10.88 13.68 3.92
CA LEU A 223 10.60 14.31 2.63
C LEU A 223 9.25 13.88 2.02
N ALA A 224 8.53 12.97 2.69
CA ALA A 224 7.33 12.35 2.15
C ALA A 224 6.16 13.35 2.05
N GLY A 225 5.47 13.30 0.92
CA GLY A 225 4.17 13.93 0.73
C GLY A 225 3.01 13.04 1.22
N HIS A 226 1.79 13.41 0.89
CA HIS A 226 0.59 12.64 1.25
C HIS A 226 0.44 11.39 0.38
N SER A 227 0.29 10.22 1.00
CA SER A 227 -0.05 8.94 0.36
C SER A 227 -1.27 8.31 1.06
N PRO A 228 -2.15 7.61 0.33
CA PRO A 228 -3.23 6.81 0.92
C PRO A 228 -2.75 5.53 1.63
N LEU A 229 -1.57 5.03 1.25
CA LEU A 229 -0.95 3.88 1.87
C LEU A 229 0.00 4.34 2.99
N PRO A 230 0.16 3.54 4.06
CA PRO A 230 1.22 3.81 5.02
C PRO A 230 2.57 3.74 4.29
N ASN A 231 3.46 4.66 4.64
CA ASN A 231 4.87 4.50 4.30
C ASN A 231 5.48 3.41 5.22
N TRP A 232 6.68 2.96 4.86
CA TRP A 232 7.38 1.95 5.66
C TRP A 232 7.46 2.27 7.16
N LEU A 233 7.73 3.52 7.54
CA LEU A 233 7.91 3.90 8.94
C LEU A 233 6.61 3.81 9.76
N ALA A 234 5.44 3.86 9.11
CA ALA A 234 4.16 3.69 9.76
C ALA A 234 3.87 2.21 10.09
N SER A 235 4.24 1.27 9.20
CA SER A 235 4.09 -0.18 9.45
C SER A 235 5.25 -0.77 10.26
N HIS A 236 6.45 -0.21 10.12
CA HIS A 236 7.72 -0.70 10.69
C HIS A 236 8.45 0.39 11.51
N PRO A 237 8.04 0.62 12.77
CA PRO A 237 8.58 1.71 13.59
C PRO A 237 10.01 1.45 14.09
N GLY A 238 10.69 2.54 14.48
CA GLY A 238 11.95 2.50 15.25
C GLY A 238 13.27 2.36 14.46
N PRO A 239 13.46 3.05 13.31
CA PRO A 239 14.64 2.86 12.47
C PRO A 239 15.98 3.10 13.20
N ALA A 240 16.06 4.11 14.09
CA ALA A 240 17.30 4.42 14.80
C ALA A 240 17.76 3.30 15.76
N GLU A 241 16.82 2.67 16.48
CA GLU A 241 17.14 1.54 17.37
C GLU A 241 17.54 0.29 16.57
N ARG A 242 16.86 0.05 15.44
CA ARG A 242 17.14 -1.08 14.56
C ARG A 242 18.51 -0.96 13.89
N ILE A 243 18.88 0.25 13.43
CA ILE A 243 20.24 0.53 12.92
C ILE A 243 21.28 0.17 13.97
N GLN A 244 21.14 0.66 15.21
CA GLN A 244 22.09 0.38 16.29
C GLN A 244 22.20 -1.13 16.60
N ARG A 245 21.10 -1.87 16.55
CA ARG A 245 21.11 -3.33 16.72
C ARG A 245 21.90 -4.03 15.62
N ILE A 246 21.69 -3.63 14.36
CA ILE A 246 22.39 -4.22 13.21
C ILE A 246 23.88 -3.90 13.25
N GLU A 247 24.24 -2.66 13.57
CA GLU A 247 25.65 -2.27 13.77
C GLU A 247 26.31 -3.08 14.88
N THR A 248 25.59 -3.32 15.99
CA THR A 248 26.08 -4.18 17.08
C THR A 248 26.28 -5.62 16.61
N ARG A 249 25.35 -6.18 15.83
CA ARG A 249 25.46 -7.53 15.26
C ARG A 249 26.63 -7.64 14.28
N LEU A 250 26.83 -6.63 13.43
CA LEU A 250 27.98 -6.52 12.52
C LEU A 250 29.31 -6.48 13.28
N GLY A 251 29.36 -5.79 14.42
CA GLY A 251 30.56 -5.74 15.27
C GLY A 251 30.93 -7.06 15.96
N ASN A 252 29.95 -7.98 16.10
CA ASN A 252 30.12 -9.28 16.75
C ASN A 252 30.18 -10.45 15.74
N LEU A 253 30.30 -10.16 14.46
CA LEU A 253 30.31 -11.17 13.41
C LEU A 253 31.69 -11.79 13.28
N ASP A 254 31.78 -13.10 13.57
CA ASP A 254 33.02 -13.86 13.40
C ASP A 254 33.32 -14.18 11.92
N GLN A 255 32.31 -14.10 11.05
CA GLN A 255 32.43 -14.37 9.62
C GLN A 255 32.92 -13.13 8.86
N SER A 256 33.90 -13.31 7.98
CA SER A 256 34.35 -12.26 7.06
C SER A 256 33.27 -11.94 6.02
N LEU A 257 32.96 -10.64 5.88
CA LEU A 257 32.11 -10.12 4.81
C LEU A 257 32.91 -9.73 3.55
N ALA A 258 34.19 -10.11 3.46
CA ALA A 258 34.99 -9.85 2.27
C ALA A 258 34.46 -10.68 1.08
N GLY A 259 34.12 -10.00 -0.02
CA GLY A 259 33.65 -10.66 -1.24
C GLY A 259 32.17 -11.02 -1.24
N THR A 260 31.40 -10.64 -0.22
CA THR A 260 29.93 -10.75 -0.26
C THR A 260 29.34 -9.86 -1.35
N ARG A 261 28.19 -10.25 -1.88
CA ARG A 261 27.57 -9.59 -3.04
C ARG A 261 26.78 -8.36 -2.59
N VAL A 262 27.13 -7.20 -3.16
CA VAL A 262 26.32 -5.96 -3.09
C VAL A 262 25.34 -5.87 -4.28
N GLY A 263 25.80 -6.24 -5.48
CA GLY A 263 24.94 -6.29 -6.69
C GLY A 263 24.45 -4.92 -7.19
N ARG A 264 25.25 -3.86 -7.04
CA ARG A 264 24.85 -2.48 -7.40
C ARG A 264 24.52 -2.31 -8.88
N ASP A 265 25.42 -2.72 -9.77
CA ASP A 265 25.25 -2.50 -11.22
C ASP A 265 24.07 -3.30 -11.78
N ASP A 266 23.93 -4.57 -11.37
CA ASP A 266 22.81 -5.44 -11.75
C ASP A 266 21.47 -4.82 -11.34
N TYR A 267 21.39 -4.37 -10.08
CA TYR A 267 20.18 -3.73 -9.54
C TYR A 267 19.84 -2.45 -10.29
N LEU A 268 20.81 -1.56 -10.50
CA LEU A 268 20.57 -0.29 -11.16
C LEU A 268 20.11 -0.48 -12.61
N ALA A 269 20.58 -1.52 -13.30
CA ALA A 269 20.08 -1.88 -14.63
C ALA A 269 18.61 -2.32 -14.62
N ARG A 270 18.12 -2.92 -13.51
CA ARG A 270 16.70 -3.33 -13.37
C ARG A 270 15.76 -2.15 -13.10
N VAL A 271 16.26 -1.07 -12.50
CA VAL A 271 15.45 0.12 -12.21
C VAL A 271 15.65 1.25 -13.22
N ASP A 272 16.54 1.09 -14.21
CA ASP A 272 16.71 2.02 -15.32
C ASP A 272 15.45 2.07 -16.19
N GLY A 273 14.90 3.27 -16.41
CA GLY A 273 13.63 3.47 -17.09
C GLY A 273 12.37 3.28 -16.21
N MET A 274 12.50 2.84 -14.96
CA MET A 274 11.37 2.68 -14.04
C MET A 274 10.71 4.04 -13.75
N VAL A 275 9.38 4.05 -13.68
CA VAL A 275 8.61 5.27 -13.36
C VAL A 275 8.93 5.77 -11.96
N PHE A 276 9.30 7.04 -11.85
CA PHE A 276 9.58 7.74 -10.60
C PHE A 276 8.42 8.68 -10.22
N GLY A 277 8.01 8.67 -8.96
CA GLY A 277 6.91 9.53 -8.49
C GLY A 277 5.55 9.19 -9.10
N VAL A 278 4.60 10.12 -9.08
CA VAL A 278 3.24 9.88 -9.59
C VAL A 278 3.28 9.57 -11.09
N ASN A 279 2.57 8.53 -11.52
CA ASN A 279 2.37 8.24 -12.94
C ASN A 279 1.18 9.08 -13.47
N PRO A 280 1.40 10.17 -14.22
CA PRO A 280 0.32 11.02 -14.68
C PRO A 280 -0.63 10.31 -15.64
N ARG A 281 -0.22 9.19 -16.27
CA ARG A 281 -1.08 8.39 -17.15
C ARG A 281 -2.22 7.68 -16.41
N GLN A 282 -2.06 7.46 -15.10
CA GLN A 282 -3.10 6.96 -14.18
C GLN A 282 -3.88 8.09 -13.50
N GLY A 283 -3.72 9.30 -14.01
CA GLY A 283 -4.30 10.51 -13.47
C GLY A 283 -3.45 11.18 -12.40
N TYR A 284 -3.61 12.49 -12.32
CA TYR A 284 -2.87 13.33 -11.39
C TYR A 284 -3.66 14.57 -11.03
N PHE A 285 -3.32 15.15 -9.89
CA PHE A 285 -3.82 16.43 -9.44
C PHE A 285 -2.89 17.57 -9.87
N GLU A 286 -3.49 18.65 -10.35
CA GLU A 286 -2.89 19.97 -10.39
C GLU A 286 -3.82 20.88 -9.60
N ASP A 287 -3.36 21.32 -8.43
CA ASP A 287 -4.20 21.89 -7.38
C ASP A 287 -5.37 20.95 -7.01
N ASN A 288 -6.61 21.44 -7.08
CA ASN A 288 -7.83 20.67 -6.85
C ASN A 288 -8.41 20.06 -8.14
N ARG A 289 -7.70 20.14 -9.27
CA ARG A 289 -8.15 19.59 -10.55
C ARG A 289 -7.50 18.24 -10.80
N PHE A 290 -8.32 17.21 -10.88
CA PHE A 290 -7.90 15.89 -11.32
C PHE A 290 -7.99 15.79 -12.85
N MET A 291 -6.95 15.27 -13.47
CA MET A 291 -6.88 15.04 -14.92
C MET A 291 -6.39 13.63 -15.19
N HIS A 292 -7.00 12.97 -16.17
CA HIS A 292 -6.58 11.64 -16.62
C HIS A 292 -6.27 11.69 -18.12
N PRO A 293 -4.98 11.69 -18.52
CA PRO A 293 -4.57 11.78 -19.93
C PRO A 293 -5.12 10.65 -20.80
N ASP A 294 -5.03 9.40 -20.34
CA ASP A 294 -5.39 8.21 -21.14
C ASP A 294 -6.90 8.07 -21.31
N LEU A 295 -7.64 8.27 -20.22
CA LEU A 295 -9.10 8.30 -20.22
C LEU A 295 -9.68 9.65 -20.68
N ALA A 296 -8.82 10.62 -21.03
CA ALA A 296 -9.15 11.93 -21.61
C ALA A 296 -10.25 12.73 -20.90
N PHE A 297 -10.27 12.74 -19.56
CA PHE A 297 -11.22 13.54 -18.77
C PHE A 297 -10.54 14.38 -17.69
N ARG A 298 -11.29 15.34 -17.17
CA ARG A 298 -10.94 16.13 -15.99
C ARG A 298 -12.15 16.36 -15.09
N ILE A 299 -11.90 16.54 -13.81
CA ILE A 299 -12.88 16.99 -12.82
C ILE A 299 -12.18 17.92 -11.81
N THR A 300 -12.90 18.88 -11.25
CA THR A 300 -12.41 19.77 -10.20
C THR A 300 -13.10 19.43 -8.90
N PHE A 301 -12.33 19.13 -7.87
CA PHE A 301 -12.81 18.88 -6.51
C PHE A 301 -12.89 20.20 -5.72
N PRO A 302 -13.57 20.26 -4.57
CA PRO A 302 -13.63 21.49 -3.79
C PRO A 302 -12.24 21.95 -3.34
N ALA A 303 -12.00 23.26 -3.38
CA ALA A 303 -10.69 23.82 -3.01
C ALA A 303 -10.41 23.63 -1.51
N GLY A 304 -9.14 23.36 -1.17
CA GLY A 304 -8.70 23.13 0.21
C GLY A 304 -9.06 21.75 0.79
N TRP A 305 -9.74 20.90 0.01
CA TRP A 305 -10.06 19.53 0.43
C TRP A 305 -8.86 18.61 0.23
N LYS A 306 -8.71 17.61 1.10
CA LYS A 306 -7.62 16.64 1.00
C LYS A 306 -7.94 15.63 -0.09
N THR A 307 -7.15 15.64 -1.17
CA THR A 307 -7.37 14.79 -2.34
C THR A 307 -6.49 13.55 -2.38
N GLN A 308 -6.98 12.46 -2.96
CA GLN A 308 -6.24 11.20 -3.14
C GLN A 308 -6.61 10.56 -4.48
N ASN A 309 -5.61 10.02 -5.20
CA ASN A 309 -5.81 9.22 -6.42
C ASN A 309 -5.49 7.76 -6.11
N LEU A 310 -6.51 6.90 -6.01
CA LEU A 310 -6.36 5.46 -5.86
C LEU A 310 -6.68 4.79 -7.21
N ALA A 311 -6.23 3.56 -7.46
CA ALA A 311 -6.37 2.95 -8.79
C ALA A 311 -7.83 2.81 -9.25
N GLN A 312 -8.79 2.69 -8.32
CA GLN A 312 -10.22 2.53 -8.63
C GLN A 312 -11.09 3.75 -8.29
N VAL A 313 -10.58 4.66 -7.45
CA VAL A 313 -11.36 5.79 -6.94
C VAL A 313 -10.49 7.01 -6.69
N VAL A 314 -11.00 8.18 -7.07
CA VAL A 314 -10.41 9.48 -6.75
C VAL A 314 -11.27 10.11 -5.67
N LEU A 315 -10.65 10.52 -4.57
CA LEU A 315 -11.34 11.00 -3.37
C LEU A 315 -10.93 12.43 -3.05
N ALA A 316 -11.86 13.20 -2.50
CA ALA A 316 -11.58 14.43 -1.78
C ALA A 316 -12.41 14.47 -0.49
N GLY A 317 -11.76 14.67 0.65
CA GLY A 317 -12.42 14.84 1.96
C GLY A 317 -12.36 16.28 2.45
N SER A 318 -13.42 16.75 3.11
CA SER A 318 -13.48 18.09 3.70
C SER A 318 -12.43 18.26 4.81
N PRO A 319 -11.94 19.49 5.07
CA PRO A 319 -11.06 19.77 6.20
C PRO A 319 -11.65 19.33 7.54
N ASP A 320 -12.96 19.46 7.70
CA ASP A 320 -13.73 19.08 8.89
C ASP A 320 -14.00 17.56 8.97
N GLN A 321 -13.56 16.79 7.97
CA GLN A 321 -13.72 15.33 7.88
C GLN A 321 -15.19 14.83 7.92
N ASP A 322 -16.14 15.70 7.56
CA ASP A 322 -17.59 15.46 7.60
C ASP A 322 -18.22 15.43 6.19
N ALA A 323 -17.44 15.52 5.11
CA ALA A 323 -17.95 15.43 3.75
C ALA A 323 -16.92 14.86 2.77
N VAL A 324 -17.42 14.15 1.75
CA VAL A 324 -16.59 13.46 0.75
C VAL A 324 -17.15 13.68 -0.65
N VAL A 325 -16.25 13.86 -1.62
CA VAL A 325 -16.54 13.71 -3.06
C VAL A 325 -15.68 12.58 -3.59
N GLN A 326 -16.30 11.61 -4.25
CA GLN A 326 -15.63 10.46 -4.86
C GLN A 326 -15.97 10.34 -6.34
N LEU A 327 -14.97 9.99 -7.15
CA LEU A 327 -15.09 9.65 -8.56
C LEU A 327 -14.61 8.21 -8.75
N ALA A 328 -15.44 7.36 -9.34
CA ALA A 328 -15.09 5.98 -9.71
C ALA A 328 -15.71 5.60 -11.05
N LEU A 329 -15.28 4.47 -11.63
CA LEU A 329 -15.99 3.86 -12.75
C LEU A 329 -17.24 3.12 -12.25
N ALA A 330 -18.29 3.10 -13.07
CA ALA A 330 -19.49 2.31 -12.86
C ALA A 330 -19.77 1.41 -14.08
N GLY A 331 -20.38 0.25 -13.81
CA GLY A 331 -20.82 -0.66 -14.87
C GLY A 331 -22.09 -0.17 -15.58
N GLY A 332 -22.22 -0.54 -16.85
CA GLY A 332 -23.38 -0.21 -17.68
C GLY A 332 -23.42 1.23 -18.15
N THR A 333 -24.53 1.61 -18.79
CA THR A 333 -24.80 2.99 -19.23
C THR A 333 -25.14 3.89 -18.03
N PRO A 334 -25.07 5.23 -18.16
CA PRO A 334 -25.48 6.13 -17.09
C PRO A 334 -26.89 5.89 -16.56
N SER A 335 -27.84 5.52 -17.43
CA SER A 335 -29.21 5.21 -17.01
C SER A 335 -29.31 3.91 -16.22
N GLU A 336 -28.58 2.87 -16.62
CA GLU A 336 -28.57 1.58 -15.91
C GLU A 336 -27.89 1.73 -14.56
N ALA A 337 -26.72 2.35 -14.53
CA ALA A 337 -25.97 2.61 -13.30
C ALA A 337 -26.78 3.46 -12.31
N ALA A 338 -27.44 4.52 -12.79
CA ALA A 338 -28.30 5.34 -11.95
C ALA A 338 -29.51 4.56 -11.42
N LYS A 339 -30.19 3.77 -12.27
CA LYS A 339 -31.31 2.92 -11.84
C LYS A 339 -30.88 1.94 -10.75
N GLN A 340 -29.72 1.29 -10.94
CA GLN A 340 -29.18 0.34 -9.96
C GLN A 340 -28.85 1.02 -8.63
N PHE A 341 -28.21 2.20 -8.65
CA PHE A 341 -27.86 2.93 -7.43
C PHE A 341 -29.07 3.46 -6.68
N PHE A 342 -29.99 4.16 -7.37
CA PHE A 342 -31.13 4.80 -6.73
C PHE A 342 -32.24 3.83 -6.32
N ALA A 343 -32.18 2.56 -6.73
CA ALA A 343 -33.10 1.50 -6.32
C ALA A 343 -32.58 0.66 -5.13
N GLN A 344 -31.43 1.01 -4.55
CA GLN A 344 -30.89 0.30 -3.38
C GLN A 344 -31.84 0.42 -2.18
N GLU A 345 -32.03 -0.69 -1.46
CA GLU A 345 -32.83 -0.71 -0.24
C GLU A 345 -32.24 0.25 0.82
N GLY A 346 -33.10 1.01 1.49
CA GLY A 346 -32.70 2.01 2.48
C GLY A 346 -32.28 3.37 1.91
N LEU A 347 -32.18 3.51 0.59
CA LEU A 347 -31.88 4.77 -0.09
C LEU A 347 -33.15 5.45 -0.58
N THR A 348 -33.38 6.70 -0.18
CA THR A 348 -34.43 7.57 -0.75
C THR A 348 -33.80 8.51 -1.76
N SER A 349 -34.44 8.68 -2.92
CA SER A 349 -33.90 9.52 -3.99
C SER A 349 -34.90 10.60 -4.41
N SER A 350 -34.38 11.73 -4.88
CA SER A 350 -35.19 12.82 -5.41
C SER A 350 -34.49 13.54 -6.56
N ASN A 351 -35.27 14.17 -7.43
CA ASN A 351 -34.77 14.93 -8.58
C ASN A 351 -33.84 14.12 -9.52
N VAL A 352 -34.02 12.80 -9.59
CA VAL A 352 -33.26 11.93 -10.48
C VAL A 352 -33.71 12.21 -11.92
N GLY A 353 -32.78 12.58 -12.78
CA GLY A 353 -33.10 12.82 -14.19
C GLY A 353 -31.88 12.95 -15.08
N GLN A 354 -32.14 12.86 -16.39
CA GLN A 354 -31.12 13.06 -17.40
C GLN A 354 -30.65 14.51 -17.43
N ARG A 355 -29.35 14.71 -17.60
CA ARG A 355 -28.68 16.01 -17.69
C ARG A 355 -27.59 15.96 -18.77
N SER A 356 -27.19 17.13 -19.25
CA SER A 356 -25.96 17.30 -20.01
C SER A 356 -24.93 18.00 -19.12
N ILE A 357 -23.75 17.38 -18.94
CA ILE A 357 -22.64 17.95 -18.17
C ILE A 357 -21.50 18.20 -19.16
N ASN A 358 -21.22 19.47 -19.48
CA ASN A 358 -20.22 19.86 -20.47
C ASN A 358 -20.34 19.11 -21.81
N GLY A 359 -21.58 18.89 -22.27
CA GLY A 359 -21.89 18.18 -23.52
C GLY A 359 -21.85 16.64 -23.41
N LEU A 360 -21.67 16.09 -22.20
CA LEU A 360 -21.71 14.66 -21.93
C LEU A 360 -23.09 14.24 -21.40
N SER A 361 -23.59 13.09 -21.85
CA SER A 361 -24.85 12.53 -21.35
C SER A 361 -24.66 12.03 -19.92
N ALA A 362 -25.53 12.44 -19.01
CA ALA A 362 -25.45 12.05 -17.61
C ALA A 362 -26.83 11.80 -17.00
N MET A 363 -26.85 11.05 -15.91
CA MET A 363 -27.95 11.00 -14.94
C MET A 363 -27.47 11.65 -13.65
N LEU A 364 -28.30 12.51 -13.04
CA LEU A 364 -28.00 13.18 -11.79
C LEU A 364 -29.21 13.10 -10.87
N GLY A 365 -28.99 12.89 -9.58
CA GLY A 365 -30.04 12.93 -8.56
C GLY A 365 -29.50 13.18 -7.17
N ARG A 366 -30.41 13.49 -6.24
CA ARG A 366 -30.14 13.56 -4.80
C ARG A 366 -30.49 12.23 -4.17
N PHE A 367 -29.75 11.87 -3.12
CA PHE A 367 -30.08 10.73 -2.29
C PHE A 367 -29.96 11.06 -0.81
N GLN A 368 -30.69 10.31 0.01
CA GLN A 368 -30.49 10.19 1.45
C GLN A 368 -30.50 8.72 1.83
N THR A 369 -29.74 8.36 2.86
CA THR A 369 -29.70 6.98 3.37
C THR A 369 -29.42 6.98 4.87
N GLN A 370 -29.94 5.97 5.56
CA GLN A 370 -29.70 5.78 6.98
C GLN A 370 -28.46 4.91 7.18
N THR A 371 -27.52 5.38 8.00
CA THR A 371 -26.34 4.60 8.41
C THR A 371 -26.33 4.40 9.93
N ALA A 372 -25.43 3.55 10.42
CA ALA A 372 -25.19 3.37 11.85
C ALA A 372 -24.75 4.66 12.56
N SER A 373 -24.09 5.57 11.83
CA SER A 373 -23.57 6.85 12.34
C SER A 373 -24.52 8.03 12.15
N GLY A 374 -25.73 7.80 11.62
CA GLY A 374 -26.73 8.83 11.34
C GLY A 374 -27.22 8.84 9.89
N GLN A 375 -28.03 9.83 9.55
CA GLN A 375 -28.56 9.98 8.19
C GLN A 375 -27.54 10.71 7.31
N LEU A 376 -27.21 10.14 6.15
CA LEU A 376 -26.39 10.80 5.13
C LEU A 376 -27.28 11.38 4.03
N GLY A 377 -26.82 12.47 3.43
CA GLY A 377 -27.44 13.11 2.27
C GLY A 377 -26.40 13.52 1.24
N GLY A 378 -26.76 13.48 -0.03
CA GLY A 378 -25.80 13.73 -1.09
C GLY A 378 -26.36 13.84 -2.50
N LEU A 379 -25.43 13.94 -3.45
CA LEU A 379 -25.65 13.96 -4.88
C LEU A 379 -24.92 12.78 -5.53
N ALA A 380 -25.57 12.18 -6.52
CA ALA A 380 -24.98 11.12 -7.33
C ALA A 380 -25.14 11.45 -8.82
N ALA A 381 -24.03 11.46 -9.53
CA ALA A 381 -23.98 11.66 -10.98
C ALA A 381 -23.35 10.44 -11.66
N PHE A 382 -23.91 10.05 -12.82
CA PHE A 382 -23.40 9.00 -13.69
C PHE A 382 -23.21 9.60 -15.07
N ILE A 383 -21.98 9.64 -15.57
CA ILE A 383 -21.58 10.47 -16.71
C ILE A 383 -20.93 9.60 -17.78
N ALA A 384 -21.45 9.61 -19.00
CA ALA A 384 -20.86 8.86 -20.12
C ALA A 384 -19.67 9.60 -20.73
N HIS A 385 -18.53 8.93 -20.82
CA HIS A 385 -17.35 9.43 -21.52
C HIS A 385 -16.44 8.28 -21.97
N GLY A 386 -15.90 8.35 -23.20
CA GLY A 386 -14.89 7.38 -23.67
C GLY A 386 -15.33 5.91 -23.70
N GLY A 387 -16.64 5.62 -23.79
CA GLY A 387 -17.17 4.24 -23.69
C GLY A 387 -17.37 3.74 -22.26
N HIS A 388 -17.07 4.57 -21.26
CA HIS A 388 -17.23 4.28 -19.83
C HIS A 388 -18.34 5.14 -19.20
N THR A 389 -18.85 4.68 -18.06
CA THR A 389 -19.69 5.47 -17.17
C THR A 389 -18.89 5.82 -15.92
N TYR A 390 -18.76 7.11 -15.65
CA TYR A 390 -18.11 7.64 -14.45
C TYR A 390 -19.18 7.98 -13.42
N ARG A 391 -19.00 7.47 -12.20
CA ARG A 391 -19.85 7.79 -11.05
C ARG A 391 -19.14 8.83 -10.18
N VAL A 392 -19.79 9.97 -9.98
CA VAL A 392 -19.40 10.96 -8.98
C VAL A 392 -20.42 10.92 -7.84
N LEU A 393 -20.00 10.51 -6.65
CA LEU A 393 -20.82 10.58 -5.45
C LEU A 393 -20.27 11.66 -4.53
N ALA A 394 -21.15 12.49 -3.98
CA ALA A 394 -20.77 13.54 -3.06
C ALA A 394 -21.76 13.55 -1.88
N TYR A 395 -21.27 13.34 -0.65
CA TYR A 395 -22.13 13.10 0.51
C TYR A 395 -21.54 13.60 1.82
N THR A 396 -22.43 13.81 2.79
CA THR A 396 -22.18 14.39 4.12
C THR A 396 -23.35 14.00 5.05
N PRO A 397 -23.26 14.18 6.38
CA PRO A 397 -24.45 14.12 7.24
C PRO A 397 -25.58 14.99 6.70
N ALA A 398 -26.82 14.48 6.74
CA ALA A 398 -27.94 15.07 6.03
C ALA A 398 -28.24 16.52 6.46
N ASP A 399 -27.96 16.87 7.70
CA ASP A 399 -28.07 18.21 8.28
C ASP A 399 -27.00 19.19 7.79
N ARG A 400 -25.88 18.69 7.26
CA ARG A 400 -24.77 19.46 6.67
C ARG A 400 -24.89 19.63 5.15
N LEU A 401 -25.87 18.99 4.50
CA LEU A 401 -26.03 19.03 3.05
C LEU A 401 -26.26 20.45 2.51
N SER A 402 -26.91 21.34 3.28
CA SER A 402 -27.10 22.74 2.91
C SER A 402 -25.78 23.52 2.85
N HIS A 403 -24.80 23.15 3.67
CA HIS A 403 -23.47 23.74 3.69
C HIS A 403 -22.62 23.27 2.50
N TYR A 404 -22.62 21.97 2.20
CA TYR A 404 -21.76 21.38 1.17
C TYR A 404 -22.38 21.27 -0.23
N GLY A 405 -23.71 21.39 -0.35
CA GLY A 405 -24.44 21.08 -1.58
C GLY A 405 -23.96 21.86 -2.80
N SER A 406 -23.59 23.13 -2.65
CA SER A 406 -23.05 23.95 -3.75
C SER A 406 -21.69 23.43 -4.22
N ALA A 407 -20.78 23.07 -3.29
CA ALA A 407 -19.46 22.53 -3.62
C ALA A 407 -19.57 21.15 -4.29
N PHE A 408 -20.51 20.31 -3.85
CA PHE A 408 -20.82 19.03 -4.48
C PHE A 408 -21.31 19.20 -5.93
N GLU A 409 -22.28 20.07 -6.14
CA GLU A 409 -22.83 20.34 -7.46
C GLU A 409 -21.77 20.92 -8.41
N GLN A 410 -20.97 21.90 -7.95
CA GLN A 410 -19.86 22.46 -8.73
C GLN A 410 -18.85 21.39 -9.14
N SER A 411 -18.52 20.47 -8.24
CA SER A 411 -17.57 19.38 -8.54
C SER A 411 -18.12 18.46 -9.62
N ILE A 412 -19.37 18.01 -9.48
CA ILE A 412 -20.06 17.15 -10.47
C ILE A 412 -20.13 17.85 -11.83
N LEU A 413 -20.56 19.11 -11.86
CA LEU A 413 -20.74 19.87 -13.10
C LEU A 413 -19.41 20.25 -13.77
N SER A 414 -18.28 20.13 -13.07
CA SER A 414 -16.95 20.37 -13.63
C SER A 414 -16.39 19.21 -14.45
N PHE A 415 -17.01 18.02 -14.41
CA PHE A 415 -16.56 16.87 -15.18
C PHE A 415 -16.63 17.19 -16.67
N ALA A 416 -15.50 17.09 -17.36
CA ALA A 416 -15.39 17.47 -18.76
C ALA A 416 -14.35 16.63 -19.50
N ARG A 417 -14.42 16.65 -20.83
CA ARG A 417 -13.34 16.13 -21.68
C ARG A 417 -12.06 16.92 -21.41
N LEU A 418 -10.94 16.23 -21.33
CA LEU A 418 -9.61 16.82 -21.29
C LEU A 418 -9.14 17.06 -22.73
N THR A 419 -9.04 18.34 -23.11
CA THR A 419 -8.64 18.74 -24.48
C THR A 419 -7.30 19.48 -24.50
N ASP A 420 -6.76 19.83 -23.34
CA ASP A 420 -5.45 20.48 -23.24
C ASP A 420 -4.36 19.53 -23.71
N ARG A 421 -3.63 19.93 -24.77
CA ARG A 421 -2.60 19.09 -25.40
C ARG A 421 -1.42 18.81 -24.47
N LYS A 422 -1.07 19.75 -23.58
CA LYS A 422 0.05 19.55 -22.65
C LYS A 422 -0.30 18.52 -21.58
N ALA A 423 -1.51 18.60 -21.04
CA ALA A 423 -2.02 17.63 -20.08
C ALA A 423 -2.15 16.23 -20.71
N LEU A 424 -2.69 16.13 -21.93
CA LEU A 424 -2.82 14.87 -22.66
C LEU A 424 -1.47 14.22 -23.00
N ALA A 425 -0.45 15.03 -23.32
CA ALA A 425 0.88 14.57 -23.69
C ALA A 425 1.78 14.27 -22.48
N ARG A 426 1.34 14.56 -21.25
CA ARG A 426 2.16 14.40 -20.04
C ARG A 426 2.60 12.95 -19.88
N GLN A 427 3.92 12.77 -19.78
CA GLN A 427 4.56 11.46 -19.60
C GLN A 427 5.02 11.28 -18.14
N PRO A 428 5.12 10.03 -17.66
CA PRO A 428 5.70 9.74 -16.37
C PRO A 428 7.18 10.11 -16.36
N GLU A 429 7.63 10.65 -15.23
CA GLU A 429 9.05 10.81 -14.96
C GLU A 429 9.68 9.43 -14.75
N ARG A 430 10.94 9.25 -15.14
CA ARG A 430 11.64 7.97 -15.12
C ARG A 430 13.02 8.09 -14.52
N ILE A 431 13.44 7.04 -13.83
CA ILE A 431 14.84 6.87 -13.43
C ILE A 431 15.68 6.66 -14.69
N ALA A 432 16.82 7.34 -14.76
CA ALA A 432 17.86 7.11 -15.74
C ALA A 432 19.19 6.90 -15.03
N ILE A 433 19.95 5.88 -15.43
CA ILE A 433 21.27 5.61 -14.87
C ILE A 433 22.37 6.22 -15.74
N VAL A 434 23.23 7.04 -15.15
CA VAL A 434 24.38 7.65 -15.82
C VAL A 434 25.65 7.30 -15.06
N ARG A 435 26.67 6.82 -15.76
CA ARG A 435 28.00 6.61 -15.17
C ARG A 435 28.82 7.89 -15.22
N THR A 436 29.43 8.25 -14.09
CA THR A 436 30.34 9.39 -14.02
C THR A 436 31.59 9.14 -14.88
N SER A 437 31.98 10.11 -15.71
CA SER A 437 33.19 9.99 -16.55
C SER A 437 34.48 10.34 -15.81
N ARG A 438 34.35 11.05 -14.68
CA ARG A 438 35.43 11.48 -13.78
C ARG A 438 34.87 11.64 -12.37
N ALA A 439 35.75 11.74 -11.37
CA ALA A 439 35.32 12.10 -10.02
C ALA A 439 34.65 13.48 -10.03
N MET A 440 33.48 13.61 -9.41
CA MET A 440 32.70 14.85 -9.36
C MET A 440 31.74 14.85 -8.18
N THR A 441 31.26 16.01 -7.74
CA THR A 441 30.19 16.09 -6.72
C THR A 441 28.82 15.81 -7.35
N LEU A 442 27.81 15.49 -6.52
CA LEU A 442 26.43 15.33 -7.02
C LEU A 442 25.89 16.64 -7.63
N ALA A 443 26.25 17.80 -7.07
CA ALA A 443 25.92 19.10 -7.65
C ALA A 443 26.50 19.25 -9.06
N SER A 444 27.78 18.90 -9.24
CA SER A 444 28.45 18.93 -10.54
C SER A 444 27.84 17.93 -11.52
N PHE A 445 27.48 16.73 -11.02
CA PHE A 445 26.77 15.73 -11.80
C PHE A 445 25.42 16.26 -12.28
N ASN A 446 24.61 16.88 -11.41
CA ASN A 446 23.30 17.43 -11.79
C ASN A 446 23.43 18.62 -12.76
N ALA A 447 24.49 19.42 -12.66
CA ALA A 447 24.76 20.46 -13.65
C ALA A 447 25.08 19.89 -15.04
N GLN A 448 25.77 18.75 -15.11
CA GLN A 448 26.12 18.08 -16.36
C GLN A 448 24.98 17.21 -16.92
N TYR A 449 24.24 16.54 -16.04
CA TYR A 449 23.15 15.62 -16.34
C TYR A 449 21.91 15.98 -15.53
N PRO A 450 21.19 17.06 -15.91
CA PRO A 450 20.08 17.58 -15.12
C PRO A 450 19.01 16.52 -14.79
N SER A 451 18.61 16.53 -13.52
CA SER A 451 17.48 15.79 -12.97
C SER A 451 16.28 16.73 -12.79
N VAL A 452 15.06 16.23 -12.94
CA VAL A 452 13.83 17.03 -12.74
C VAL A 452 13.40 17.15 -11.28
N ILE A 453 14.00 16.34 -10.41
CA ILE A 453 13.86 16.45 -8.95
C ILE A 453 14.95 17.37 -8.37
N ASP A 454 14.68 17.94 -7.20
CA ASP A 454 15.65 18.76 -6.47
C ASP A 454 16.89 17.96 -6.02
N LEU A 455 17.95 18.67 -5.65
CA LEU A 455 19.23 18.07 -5.25
C LEU A 455 19.14 17.21 -3.98
N GLU A 456 18.20 17.52 -3.08
CA GLU A 456 18.02 16.77 -1.83
C GLU A 456 17.43 15.39 -2.11
N ARG A 457 16.37 15.32 -2.94
CA ARG A 457 15.81 14.07 -3.43
C ARG A 457 16.79 13.31 -4.31
N LEU A 458 17.58 14.02 -5.14
CA LEU A 458 18.62 13.39 -5.95
C LEU A 458 19.70 12.74 -5.07
N ALA A 459 20.08 13.40 -3.97
CA ALA A 459 21.01 12.87 -2.99
C ALA A 459 20.44 11.63 -2.29
N LEU A 460 19.16 11.69 -1.89
CA LEU A 460 18.43 10.58 -1.28
C LEU A 460 18.44 9.31 -2.15
N ILE A 461 18.00 9.40 -3.41
CA ILE A 461 17.91 8.20 -4.29
C ILE A 461 19.28 7.63 -4.65
N ASN A 462 20.35 8.39 -4.46
CA ASN A 462 21.73 7.97 -4.65
C ASN A 462 22.48 7.66 -3.35
N GLN A 463 21.81 7.78 -2.20
CA GLN A 463 22.35 7.51 -0.86
C GLN A 463 23.65 8.26 -0.55
N VAL A 464 23.73 9.51 -0.99
CA VAL A 464 24.82 10.41 -0.63
C VAL A 464 24.33 11.41 0.41
N SER A 465 25.17 11.74 1.38
CA SER A 465 24.80 12.60 2.51
C SER A 465 24.59 14.07 2.13
N GLY A 466 24.93 14.47 0.91
CA GLY A 466 24.68 15.82 0.41
C GLY A 466 25.20 16.06 -1.00
N PRO A 467 24.90 17.25 -1.58
CA PRO A 467 25.21 17.58 -2.96
C PRO A 467 26.71 17.73 -3.24
N ASP A 468 27.52 18.02 -2.21
CA ASP A 468 28.96 18.28 -2.34
C ASP A 468 29.84 17.04 -2.07
N VAL A 469 29.22 15.89 -1.79
CA VAL A 469 29.95 14.63 -1.57
C VAL A 469 30.62 14.18 -2.88
N PRO A 470 31.93 13.89 -2.88
CA PRO A 470 32.62 13.37 -4.06
C PRO A 470 32.09 11.99 -4.46
N ILE A 471 31.72 11.85 -5.73
CA ILE A 471 31.38 10.60 -6.38
C ILE A 471 32.58 10.18 -7.24
N PRO A 472 33.12 8.96 -7.07
CA PRO A 472 34.23 8.45 -7.90
C PRO A 472 33.89 8.40 -9.39
N ALA A 473 34.92 8.28 -10.23
CA ALA A 473 34.74 8.01 -11.66
C ALA A 473 34.18 6.59 -11.87
N GLY A 474 33.35 6.40 -12.90
CA GLY A 474 32.74 5.11 -13.26
C GLY A 474 31.53 4.72 -12.41
N THR A 475 31.21 5.47 -11.35
CA THR A 475 30.08 5.21 -10.47
C THR A 475 28.77 5.44 -11.22
N PRO A 476 27.83 4.47 -11.21
CA PRO A 476 26.49 4.68 -11.72
C PRO A 476 25.68 5.54 -10.73
N VAL A 477 25.05 6.58 -11.27
CA VAL A 477 24.26 7.56 -10.53
C VAL A 477 22.89 7.64 -11.16
N LYS A 478 21.84 7.56 -10.34
CA LYS A 478 20.46 7.77 -10.75
C LYS A 478 20.22 9.26 -10.98
N ARG A 479 19.43 9.58 -11.99
CA ARG A 479 18.73 10.86 -12.15
C ARG A 479 17.29 10.61 -12.57
N VAL A 480 16.45 11.63 -12.48
CA VAL A 480 15.06 11.54 -12.93
C VAL A 480 14.88 12.41 -14.17
N VAL A 481 14.28 11.85 -15.22
CA VAL A 481 14.03 12.51 -16.50
C VAL A 481 12.54 12.45 -16.87
N ARG A 482 12.10 13.31 -17.80
CA ARG A 482 10.72 13.32 -18.34
C ARG A 482 10.55 12.43 -19.55
#